data_AF-N4TIA9-F1
#
_entry.id   AF-N4TIA9-F1
#
_cell.length_a   1.000
_cell.length_b   1.000
_cell.length_c   1.000
_cell.angle_alpha   90.00
_cell.angle_beta   90.00
_cell.angle_gamma   90.00
#
_symmetry.space_group_name_H-M   'P 1'
#
loop_
_entity.id
_entity.type
_entity.pdbx_description
1 polymer ?
#
loop_
_entity_poly.entity_id
_entity_poly.type
_entity_poly.pdbx_seq_one_letter_code
_entity_poly.pdbx_strand_id
1 'polypeptide(L)'
;MVWHSFLLNPRLFSNTCSGEPLFSVKFPWKHIHDAIDNAEWAFTLPPAAAANYEEASEYSQLFRDCDSELAKQLRDAVIRQASFVDKMNSFMWIRSPALEGTIRRAITRYLNFCKLLKMSKTTVVPTLDIDLVWHTHQCTAKHYGQAMKLLTGKFVNHDDTIEKPQLGDGFGETRRLYRVYFGQEYRACGCWDCQALFTELERAIEDGQDVDMDKITAKVKEDVFYYRAVEWSRRHKTSLPKRPVARNS
;
A
#
# COMPACT_ATOMS: atom_id res chain seq x y z
N MET A 1 1.82 15.35 -0.99
CA MET A 1 0.92 14.63 -0.05
C MET A 1 -0.54 15.00 -0.20
N VAL A 2 -0.92 16.29 -0.26
CA VAL A 2 -2.34 16.72 -0.29
C VAL A 2 -3.16 16.09 -1.42
N TRP A 3 -2.70 16.18 -2.68
CA TRP A 3 -3.45 15.59 -3.81
C TRP A 3 -3.62 14.07 -3.69
N HIS A 4 -2.58 13.36 -3.26
CA HIS A 4 -2.66 11.92 -3.00
C HIS A 4 -3.72 11.62 -1.94
N SER A 5 -3.64 12.25 -0.76
CA SER A 5 -4.62 12.08 0.31
C SER A 5 -6.05 12.44 -0.14
N PHE A 6 -6.19 13.41 -1.04
CA PHE A 6 -7.49 13.76 -1.58
C PHE A 6 -8.08 12.66 -2.49
N LEU A 7 -7.26 12.05 -3.35
CA LEU A 7 -7.66 10.92 -4.20
C LEU A 7 -8.13 9.70 -3.37
N LEU A 8 -7.59 9.53 -2.17
CA LEU A 8 -7.97 8.48 -1.23
C LEU A 8 -9.31 8.72 -0.52
N ASN A 9 -10.00 9.81 -0.84
CA ASN A 9 -11.42 9.98 -0.54
C ASN A 9 -12.22 10.10 -1.85
N PRO A 10 -12.51 8.97 -2.53
CA PRO A 10 -13.02 8.97 -3.90
C PRO A 10 -14.33 9.74 -4.06
N ARG A 11 -15.22 9.71 -3.07
CA ARG A 11 -16.48 10.44 -3.09
C ARG A 11 -16.25 11.94 -2.98
N LEU A 12 -15.44 12.37 -2.02
CA LEU A 12 -15.12 13.80 -1.88
C LEU A 12 -14.42 14.32 -3.13
N PHE A 13 -13.40 13.61 -3.61
CA PHE A 13 -12.68 13.98 -4.83
C PHE A 13 -13.59 14.04 -6.05
N SER A 14 -14.48 13.06 -6.23
CA SER A 14 -15.46 13.09 -7.32
C SER A 14 -16.41 14.30 -7.20
N ASN A 15 -16.93 14.57 -6.01
CA ASN A 15 -17.88 15.68 -5.81
C ASN A 15 -17.24 17.05 -6.05
N THR A 16 -15.96 17.21 -5.70
CA THR A 16 -15.24 18.47 -5.84
C THR A 16 -14.65 18.66 -7.23
N CYS A 17 -14.11 17.60 -7.85
CA CYS A 17 -13.28 17.72 -9.04
C CYS A 17 -13.90 17.15 -10.32
N SER A 18 -15.10 16.55 -10.32
CA SER A 18 -15.62 15.87 -11.54
C SER A 18 -15.76 16.77 -12.76
N GLY A 19 -15.94 18.08 -12.57
CA GLY A 19 -15.97 19.08 -13.65
C GLY A 19 -14.58 19.61 -14.04
N GLU A 20 -13.55 19.29 -13.26
CA GLU A 20 -12.20 19.83 -13.40
C GLU A 20 -11.27 18.88 -14.18
N PRO A 21 -10.29 19.41 -14.93
CA PRO A 21 -9.30 18.57 -15.62
C PRO A 21 -8.59 17.59 -14.69
N LEU A 22 -8.35 18.00 -13.44
CA LEU A 22 -7.67 17.21 -12.41
C LEU A 22 -8.29 15.82 -12.20
N PHE A 23 -9.60 15.66 -12.39
CA PHE A 23 -10.28 14.37 -12.22
C PHE A 23 -9.88 13.31 -13.26
N SER A 24 -9.42 13.76 -14.44
CA SER A 24 -8.95 12.87 -15.50
C SER A 24 -7.43 12.68 -15.49
N VAL A 25 -6.70 13.43 -14.66
CA VAL A 25 -5.23 13.31 -14.56
C VAL A 25 -4.86 12.04 -13.81
N LYS A 26 -3.98 11.23 -14.39
CA LYS A 26 -3.38 10.08 -13.71
C LYS A 26 -2.34 10.58 -12.71
N PHE A 27 -2.31 10.01 -11.51
CA PHE A 27 -1.29 10.35 -10.53
C PHE A 27 0.13 10.10 -11.11
N PRO A 28 1.08 11.04 -10.98
CA PRO A 28 2.30 11.05 -11.76
C PRO A 28 3.38 10.13 -11.14
N TRP A 29 3.08 8.84 -11.01
CA TRP A 29 3.95 7.86 -10.35
C TRP A 29 5.37 7.85 -10.88
N LYS A 30 5.55 7.94 -12.20
CA LYS A 30 6.88 7.97 -12.81
C LYS A 30 7.71 9.16 -12.32
N HIS A 31 7.14 10.37 -12.33
CA HIS A 31 7.84 11.57 -11.88
C HIS A 31 8.17 11.52 -10.39
N ILE A 32 7.26 10.95 -9.58
CA ILE A 32 7.49 10.77 -8.14
C ILE A 32 8.61 9.76 -7.90
N HIS A 33 8.59 8.63 -8.61
CA HIS A 33 9.64 7.61 -8.51
C HIS A 33 11.01 8.16 -8.93
N ASP A 34 11.06 8.88 -10.06
CA ASP A 34 12.30 9.49 -10.57
C ASP A 34 12.84 10.59 -9.63
N ALA A 35 11.99 11.18 -8.78
CA ALA A 35 12.36 12.19 -7.79
C ALA A 35 12.77 11.60 -6.42
N ILE A 36 12.72 10.27 -6.25
CA ILE A 36 13.09 9.59 -5.00
C ILE A 36 14.30 8.70 -5.27
N ASP A 37 15.39 8.96 -4.55
CA ASP A 37 16.53 8.07 -4.55
C ASP A 37 16.14 6.74 -3.88
N ASN A 38 16.12 5.63 -4.62
CA ASN A 38 15.71 4.33 -4.07
C ASN A 38 16.75 3.70 -3.14
N ALA A 39 17.97 4.21 -3.05
CA ALA A 39 18.99 3.76 -2.10
C ALA A 39 18.85 4.50 -0.76
N GLU A 40 18.76 5.83 -0.78
CA GLU A 40 18.76 6.70 0.40
C GLU A 40 17.34 7.14 0.83
N TRP A 41 16.32 6.88 0.01
CA TRP A 41 14.95 7.40 0.16
C TRP A 41 14.89 8.92 0.29
N ALA A 42 15.86 9.62 -0.31
CA ALA A 42 15.90 11.07 -0.35
C ALA A 42 15.01 11.58 -1.49
N PHE A 43 14.09 12.50 -1.17
CA PHE A 43 13.30 13.21 -2.17
C PHE A 43 14.10 14.41 -2.69
N THR A 44 14.28 14.49 -4.00
CA THR A 44 14.95 15.62 -4.67
C THR A 44 14.11 16.07 -5.85
N LEU A 45 13.74 17.34 -5.88
CA LEU A 45 13.03 17.91 -7.02
C LEU A 45 13.95 18.00 -8.24
N PRO A 46 13.50 17.57 -9.44
CA PRO A 46 14.22 17.87 -10.67
C PRO A 46 14.43 19.39 -10.82
N PRO A 47 15.55 19.86 -11.39
CA PRO A 47 15.86 21.30 -11.47
C PRO A 47 14.75 22.14 -12.10
N ALA A 48 14.08 21.62 -13.14
CA ALA A 48 12.95 22.30 -13.78
C ALA A 48 11.71 22.42 -12.86
N ALA A 49 11.47 21.43 -12.00
CA ALA A 49 10.40 21.49 -11.00
C ALA A 49 10.79 22.41 -9.84
N ALA A 50 12.05 22.37 -9.40
CA ALA A 50 12.59 23.25 -8.36
C ALA A 50 12.53 24.73 -8.77
N ALA A 51 12.79 25.04 -10.05
CA ALA A 51 12.69 26.40 -10.59
C ALA A 51 11.26 26.98 -10.56
N ASN A 52 10.24 26.12 -10.59
CA ASN A 52 8.83 26.50 -10.50
C ASN A 52 8.27 26.33 -9.07
N TYR A 53 9.12 25.97 -8.11
CA TYR A 53 8.72 25.77 -6.73
C TYR A 53 8.85 27.09 -5.99
N GLU A 54 7.74 27.78 -5.77
CA GLU A 54 7.71 28.93 -4.87
C GLU A 54 8.00 28.47 -3.43
N GLU A 55 8.78 29.24 -2.68
CA GLU A 55 9.06 28.93 -1.28
C GLU A 55 7.76 28.73 -0.51
N ALA A 56 7.63 27.59 0.18
CA ALA A 56 6.40 27.12 0.81
C ALA A 56 5.90 27.98 2.00
N SER A 57 6.47 29.16 2.23
CA SER A 57 6.09 30.06 3.34
C SER A 57 4.66 30.58 3.15
N GLU A 58 4.25 30.96 1.94
CA GLU A 58 2.88 31.42 1.65
C GLU A 58 1.83 30.30 1.76
N TYR A 59 2.12 29.09 1.26
CA TYR A 59 1.18 27.96 1.33
C TYR A 59 0.90 27.52 2.78
N SER A 60 1.87 27.67 3.68
CA SER A 60 1.68 27.35 5.11
C SER A 60 0.70 28.31 5.80
N GLN A 61 0.59 29.56 5.34
CA GLN A 61 -0.42 30.52 5.80
C GLN A 61 -1.79 30.19 5.20
N LEU A 62 -1.83 29.77 3.93
CA LEU A 62 -3.04 29.35 3.21
C LEU A 62 -3.83 28.26 3.95
N PHE A 63 -3.18 27.30 4.61
CA PHE A 63 -3.86 26.27 5.41
C PHE A 63 -4.25 26.72 6.84
N ARG A 64 -3.63 27.79 7.36
CA ARG A 64 -3.95 28.37 8.68
C ARG A 64 -5.14 29.33 8.60
N ASP A 65 -5.26 30.05 7.49
CA ASP A 65 -6.27 31.11 7.32
C ASP A 65 -7.53 30.62 6.59
N CYS A 66 -7.47 29.45 5.93
CA CYS A 66 -8.58 28.91 5.16
C CYS A 66 -9.41 27.93 6.02
N ASP A 67 -10.45 28.45 6.69
CA ASP A 67 -11.34 27.66 7.55
C ASP A 67 -12.49 26.96 6.81
N SER A 68 -12.35 26.77 5.49
CA SER A 68 -13.36 26.09 4.68
C SER A 68 -13.51 24.61 5.08
N GLU A 69 -14.71 24.07 4.93
CA GLU A 69 -14.98 22.66 5.22
C GLU A 69 -14.07 21.72 4.40
N LEU A 70 -13.82 22.05 3.13
CA LEU A 70 -12.90 21.28 2.28
C LEU A 70 -11.46 21.31 2.81
N ALA A 71 -10.97 22.46 3.28
CA ALA A 71 -9.64 22.56 3.86
C ALA A 71 -9.50 21.69 5.13
N LYS A 72 -10.55 21.66 5.98
CA LYS A 72 -10.61 20.77 7.16
C LYS A 72 -10.53 19.30 6.74
N GLN A 73 -11.37 18.89 5.79
CA GLN A 73 -11.41 17.51 5.28
C GLN A 73 -10.08 17.07 4.65
N LEU A 74 -9.41 17.96 3.90
CA LEU A 74 -8.10 17.68 3.30
C LEU A 74 -7.01 17.53 4.35
N ARG A 75 -6.95 18.41 5.35
CA ARG A 75 -5.99 18.32 6.46
C ARG A 75 -6.16 17.00 7.19
N ASP A 76 -7.39 16.63 7.52
CA ASP A 76 -7.67 15.41 8.27
C ASP A 76 -7.31 14.15 7.44
N ALA A 77 -7.55 14.18 6.12
CA ALA A 77 -7.11 13.12 5.20
C ALA A 77 -5.58 13.00 5.13
N VAL A 78 -4.84 14.11 5.17
CA VAL A 78 -3.37 14.10 5.21
C VAL A 78 -2.86 13.47 6.51
N ILE A 79 -3.47 13.81 7.66
CA ILE A 79 -3.10 13.25 8.97
C ILE A 79 -3.31 11.73 8.99
N ARG A 80 -4.47 11.25 8.51
CA ARG A 80 -4.73 9.80 8.45
C ARG A 80 -3.76 9.09 7.51
N GLN A 81 -3.43 9.71 6.38
CA GLN A 81 -2.45 9.14 5.46
C GLN A 81 -1.04 9.07 6.07
N ALA A 82 -0.64 10.03 6.91
CA ALA A 82 0.63 9.94 7.62
C ALA A 82 0.69 8.68 8.51
N SER A 83 -0.38 8.41 9.29
CA SER A 83 -0.47 7.19 10.10
C SER A 83 -0.43 5.90 9.27
N PHE A 84 -1.04 5.90 8.08
CA PHE A 84 -0.94 4.77 7.16
C PHE A 84 0.50 4.56 6.67
N VAL A 85 1.18 5.64 6.26
CA VAL A 85 2.58 5.60 5.83
C VAL A 85 3.49 5.03 6.93
N ASP A 86 3.30 5.44 8.19
CA ASP A 86 4.07 4.90 9.32
C ASP A 86 3.89 3.39 9.48
N LYS A 87 2.64 2.89 9.35
CA LYS A 87 2.36 1.45 9.37
C LYS A 87 3.07 0.74 8.23
N MET A 88 2.98 1.25 7.01
CA MET A 88 3.64 0.63 5.85
C MET A 88 5.17 0.64 5.98
N ASN A 89 5.73 1.73 6.49
CA ASN A 89 7.16 1.86 6.76
C ASN A 89 7.64 0.90 7.85
N SER A 90 6.80 0.62 8.87
CA SER A 90 7.11 -0.35 9.93
C SER A 90 7.24 -1.79 9.40
N PHE A 91 6.44 -2.15 8.38
CA PHE A 91 6.55 -3.43 7.68
C PHE A 91 7.73 -3.46 6.70
N MET A 92 8.09 -2.31 6.14
CA MET A 92 9.23 -2.12 5.25
C MET A 92 9.25 -3.10 4.06
N TRP A 93 8.08 -3.46 3.52
CA TRP A 93 7.99 -4.42 2.41
C TRP A 93 8.84 -4.05 1.21
N ILE A 94 9.01 -2.75 0.94
CA ILE A 94 9.79 -2.24 -0.18
C ILE A 94 11.29 -2.61 -0.12
N ARG A 95 11.78 -3.05 1.03
CA ARG A 95 13.15 -3.56 1.23
C ARG A 95 13.19 -5.08 1.45
N SER A 96 12.04 -5.73 1.46
CA SER A 96 11.95 -7.16 1.67
C SER A 96 12.48 -7.92 0.46
N PRO A 97 13.22 -9.04 0.65
CA PRO A 97 13.55 -9.94 -0.45
C PRO A 97 12.31 -10.57 -1.11
N ALA A 98 11.16 -10.51 -0.44
CA ALA A 98 9.90 -11.08 -0.90
C ALA A 98 8.93 -10.04 -1.48
N LEU A 99 9.40 -8.83 -1.82
CA LEU A 99 8.55 -7.72 -2.24
C LEU A 99 7.57 -8.11 -3.36
N GLU A 100 8.07 -8.72 -4.43
CA GLU A 100 7.24 -9.08 -5.59
C GLU A 100 6.12 -10.05 -5.21
N GLY A 101 6.45 -11.14 -4.50
CA GLY A 101 5.46 -12.10 -4.00
C GLY A 101 4.46 -11.45 -3.03
N THR A 102 4.92 -10.54 -2.19
CA THR A 102 4.06 -9.78 -1.25
C THR A 102 3.02 -8.95 -2.00
N ILE A 103 3.44 -8.20 -3.02
CA ILE A 103 2.54 -7.36 -3.81
C ILE A 103 1.60 -8.22 -4.66
N ARG A 104 2.09 -9.32 -5.27
CA ARG A 104 1.26 -10.26 -6.04
C ARG A 104 0.13 -10.85 -5.19
N ARG A 105 0.45 -11.30 -3.97
CA ARG A 105 -0.54 -11.79 -3.00
C ARG A 105 -1.51 -10.69 -2.59
N ALA A 106 -1.02 -9.48 -2.30
CA ALA A 106 -1.86 -8.33 -1.95
C ALA A 106 -2.88 -8.00 -3.06
N ILE A 107 -2.45 -8.01 -4.33
CA ILE A 107 -3.34 -7.78 -5.49
C ILE A 107 -4.41 -8.88 -5.57
N THR A 108 -4.01 -10.15 -5.44
CA THR A 108 -4.95 -11.28 -5.44
C THR A 108 -5.99 -11.14 -4.32
N ARG A 109 -5.53 -10.77 -3.13
CA ARG A 109 -6.38 -10.55 -1.96
C ARG A 109 -7.31 -9.36 -2.14
N TYR A 110 -6.84 -8.28 -2.77
CA TYR A 110 -7.67 -7.13 -3.14
C TYR A 110 -8.77 -7.49 -4.15
N LEU A 111 -8.47 -8.30 -5.15
CA LEU A 111 -9.49 -8.77 -6.10
C LEU A 111 -10.57 -9.64 -5.41
N ASN A 112 -10.16 -10.49 -4.47
CA ASN A 112 -11.10 -11.24 -3.62
C ASN A 112 -11.91 -10.31 -2.71
N PHE A 113 -11.28 -9.27 -2.15
CA PHE A 113 -11.98 -8.24 -1.38
C PHE A 113 -13.05 -7.50 -2.20
N CYS A 114 -12.77 -7.18 -3.47
CA CYS A 114 -13.78 -6.60 -4.38
C CYS A 114 -14.98 -7.54 -4.60
N LYS A 115 -14.76 -8.86 -4.65
CA LYS A 115 -15.87 -9.83 -4.70
C LYS A 115 -16.70 -9.80 -3.41
N LEU A 116 -16.06 -9.68 -2.25
CA LEU A 116 -16.79 -9.49 -0.98
C LEU A 116 -17.58 -8.19 -0.96
N LEU A 117 -17.02 -7.07 -1.45
CA LEU A 117 -17.74 -5.79 -1.58
C LEU A 117 -19.01 -5.90 -2.44
N LYS A 118 -18.99 -6.76 -3.46
CA LYS A 118 -20.13 -7.05 -4.33
C LYS A 118 -21.23 -7.84 -3.62
N MET A 119 -20.82 -8.84 -2.84
CA MET A 119 -21.73 -9.85 -2.27
C MET A 119 -22.25 -9.47 -0.88
N SER A 120 -21.46 -8.70 -0.13
CA SER A 120 -21.80 -8.32 1.24
C SER A 120 -22.79 -7.15 1.28
N LYS A 121 -23.76 -7.27 2.19
CA LYS A 121 -24.66 -6.18 2.59
C LYS A 121 -24.10 -5.37 3.77
N THR A 122 -23.08 -5.89 4.45
CA THR A 122 -22.41 -5.26 5.59
C THR A 122 -21.08 -4.65 5.17
N THR A 123 -20.57 -3.74 6.00
CA THR A 123 -19.24 -3.16 5.82
C THR A 123 -18.17 -4.24 5.84
N VAL A 124 -17.32 -4.27 4.81
CA VAL A 124 -16.14 -5.14 4.75
C VAL A 124 -14.89 -4.32 5.04
N VAL A 125 -13.99 -4.87 5.84
CA VAL A 125 -12.85 -4.15 6.40
C VAL A 125 -11.55 -4.68 5.78
N PRO A 126 -10.75 -3.86 5.05
CA PRO A 126 -9.53 -4.32 4.41
C PRO A 126 -8.42 -4.64 5.43
N THR A 127 -7.53 -5.58 5.10
CA THR A 127 -6.21 -5.70 5.76
C THR A 127 -5.22 -4.71 5.14
N LEU A 128 -4.08 -4.44 5.79
CA LEU A 128 -3.10 -3.43 5.35
C LEU A 128 -2.58 -3.64 3.91
N ASP A 129 -2.34 -4.89 3.52
CA ASP A 129 -1.93 -5.25 2.16
C ASP A 129 -3.02 -4.97 1.12
N ILE A 130 -4.27 -5.29 1.44
CA ILE A 130 -5.44 -4.99 0.61
C ILE A 130 -5.61 -3.48 0.49
N ASP A 131 -5.47 -2.76 1.60
CA ASP A 131 -5.62 -1.31 1.67
C ASP A 131 -4.55 -0.58 0.85
N LEU A 132 -3.29 -1.06 0.88
CA LEU A 132 -2.21 -0.54 0.04
C LEU A 132 -2.53 -0.63 -1.46
N VAL A 133 -3.00 -1.79 -1.92
CA VAL A 133 -3.38 -1.97 -3.33
C VAL A 133 -4.59 -1.11 -3.66
N TRP A 134 -5.56 -1.00 -2.74
CA TRP A 134 -6.73 -0.18 -2.92
C TRP A 134 -6.37 1.32 -3.04
N HIS A 135 -5.49 1.84 -2.19
CA HIS A 135 -4.98 3.22 -2.29
C HIS A 135 -4.30 3.47 -3.64
N THR A 136 -3.51 2.52 -4.10
CA THR A 136 -2.84 2.61 -5.42
C THR A 136 -3.86 2.66 -6.56
N HIS A 137 -4.92 1.83 -6.51
CA HIS A 137 -5.99 1.84 -7.50
C HIS A 137 -6.76 3.18 -7.52
N GLN A 138 -6.98 3.80 -6.35
CA GLN A 138 -7.64 5.10 -6.21
C GLN A 138 -6.86 6.27 -6.83
N CYS A 139 -5.54 6.11 -7.04
CA CYS A 139 -4.69 7.14 -7.64
C CYS A 139 -4.97 7.39 -9.14
N THR A 140 -6.03 6.82 -9.70
CA THR A 140 -6.58 7.21 -11.00
C THR A 140 -8.11 7.31 -10.90
N ALA A 141 -8.61 8.39 -10.29
CA ALA A 141 -10.01 8.54 -9.86
C ALA A 141 -11.07 8.13 -10.91
N LYS A 142 -10.95 8.63 -12.14
CA LYS A 142 -11.88 8.29 -13.24
C LYS A 142 -11.91 6.78 -13.52
N HIS A 143 -10.75 6.15 -13.63
CA HIS A 143 -10.64 4.71 -13.91
C HIS A 143 -11.05 3.87 -12.70
N TYR A 144 -10.70 4.32 -11.49
CA TYR A 144 -11.15 3.71 -10.24
C TYR A 144 -12.68 3.61 -10.18
N GLY A 145 -13.39 4.71 -10.44
CA GLY A 145 -14.85 4.73 -10.42
C GLY A 145 -15.48 3.78 -11.46
N GLN A 146 -14.89 3.70 -12.66
CA GLN A 146 -15.32 2.77 -13.71
C GLN A 146 -15.05 1.31 -13.34
N ALA A 147 -13.85 1.01 -12.88
CA ALA A 147 -13.43 -0.33 -12.49
C ALA A 147 -14.24 -0.85 -11.29
N MET A 148 -14.48 -0.03 -10.27
CA MET A 148 -15.28 -0.46 -9.11
C MET A 148 -16.73 -0.76 -9.47
N LYS A 149 -17.33 -0.03 -10.41
CA LYS A 149 -18.66 -0.38 -10.95
C LYS A 149 -18.66 -1.75 -11.62
N LEU A 150 -17.62 -2.08 -12.39
CA LEU A 150 -17.49 -3.40 -13.03
C LEU A 150 -17.24 -4.52 -12.01
N LEU A 151 -16.30 -4.31 -11.08
CA LEU A 151 -15.88 -5.32 -10.10
C LEU A 151 -16.94 -5.56 -9.03
N THR A 152 -17.62 -4.51 -8.57
CA THR A 152 -18.48 -4.55 -7.38
C THR A 152 -19.95 -4.23 -7.64
N GLY A 153 -20.30 -3.79 -8.86
CA GLY A 153 -21.65 -3.35 -9.22
C GLY A 153 -22.00 -1.94 -8.73
N LYS A 154 -21.11 -1.27 -7.99
CA LYS A 154 -21.36 0.05 -7.40
C LYS A 154 -20.08 0.88 -7.33
N PHE A 155 -20.24 2.18 -7.14
CA PHE A 155 -19.12 3.01 -6.69
C PHE A 155 -18.83 2.71 -5.23
N VAL A 156 -17.56 2.47 -4.89
CA VAL A 156 -17.14 2.18 -3.51
C VAL A 156 -16.33 3.37 -3.02
N ASN A 157 -16.80 3.99 -1.93
CA ASN A 157 -16.01 5.01 -1.24
C ASN A 157 -14.98 4.34 -0.34
N HIS A 158 -13.82 4.95 -0.20
CA HIS A 158 -12.87 4.65 0.86
C HIS A 158 -13.14 5.63 1.99
N ASP A 159 -13.93 5.21 2.96
CA ASP A 159 -14.27 6.04 4.11
C ASP A 159 -13.42 5.59 5.31
N ASP A 160 -12.28 6.24 5.47
CA ASP A 160 -11.34 5.99 6.56
C ASP A 160 -11.65 6.79 7.83
N THR A 161 -12.83 7.45 7.88
CA THR A 161 -13.30 8.20 9.05
C THR A 161 -14.18 7.37 9.98
N ILE A 162 -14.60 6.17 9.55
CA ILE A 162 -15.47 5.30 10.35
C ILE A 162 -14.71 4.85 11.61
N GLU A 163 -15.22 5.25 12.77
CA GLU A 163 -14.58 4.93 14.04
C GLU A 163 -14.70 3.44 14.39
N LYS A 164 -13.73 2.92 15.15
CA LYS A 164 -13.71 1.50 15.59
C LYS A 164 -15.02 1.01 16.22
N PRO A 165 -15.74 1.78 17.06
CA PRO A 165 -17.03 1.33 17.61
C PRO A 165 -18.10 1.11 16.55
N GLN A 166 -18.10 1.94 15.49
CA GLN A 166 -19.06 1.88 14.37
C GLN A 166 -18.75 0.73 13.41
N LEU A 167 -17.48 0.28 13.36
CA LEU A 167 -17.09 -0.90 12.61
C LEU A 167 -17.59 -2.21 13.24
N GLY A 168 -18.02 -2.21 14.52
CA GLY A 168 -18.46 -3.41 15.23
C GLY A 168 -17.47 -4.57 15.11
N ASP A 169 -17.96 -5.80 14.90
CA ASP A 169 -17.15 -6.95 14.50
C ASP A 169 -16.99 -7.07 12.95
N GLY A 170 -16.99 -5.94 12.23
CA GLY A 170 -16.90 -5.92 10.77
C GLY A 170 -15.65 -6.62 10.24
N PHE A 171 -14.54 -6.57 10.99
CA PHE A 171 -13.34 -7.33 10.67
C PHE A 171 -13.55 -8.85 10.86
N GLY A 172 -14.17 -9.29 11.96
CA GLY A 172 -14.47 -10.70 12.20
C GLY A 172 -15.42 -11.26 11.15
N GLU A 173 -16.45 -10.51 10.77
CA GLU A 173 -17.36 -10.91 9.70
C GLU A 173 -16.66 -10.94 8.33
N THR A 174 -15.84 -9.94 8.00
CA THR A 174 -15.05 -9.97 6.77
C THR A 174 -14.15 -11.20 6.73
N ARG A 175 -13.49 -11.53 7.86
CA ARG A 175 -12.66 -12.73 7.99
C ARG A 175 -13.47 -14.01 7.77
N ARG A 176 -14.64 -14.11 8.37
CA ARG A 176 -15.54 -15.26 8.23
C ARG A 176 -15.96 -15.44 6.77
N LEU A 177 -16.43 -14.37 6.13
CA LEU A 177 -16.84 -14.37 4.71
C LEU A 177 -15.68 -14.76 3.80
N TYR A 178 -14.49 -14.21 4.03
CA TYR A 178 -13.31 -14.53 3.22
C TYR A 178 -12.96 -16.02 3.29
N ARG A 179 -13.02 -16.61 4.50
CA ARG A 179 -12.78 -18.05 4.68
C ARG A 179 -13.82 -18.90 3.97
N VAL A 180 -15.11 -18.53 4.07
CA VAL A 180 -16.21 -19.26 3.42
C VAL A 180 -16.11 -19.22 1.90
N TYR A 181 -15.80 -18.06 1.31
CA TYR A 181 -15.82 -17.90 -0.15
C TYR A 181 -14.52 -18.27 -0.86
N PHE A 182 -13.38 -18.17 -0.18
CA PHE A 182 -12.07 -18.39 -0.81
C PHE A 182 -11.26 -19.52 -0.18
N GLY A 183 -11.71 -20.12 0.93
CA GLY A 183 -10.97 -21.18 1.61
C GLY A 183 -9.63 -20.70 2.20
N GLN A 184 -9.47 -19.39 2.42
CA GLN A 184 -8.21 -18.77 2.82
C GLN A 184 -8.37 -18.00 4.13
N GLU A 185 -7.28 -17.92 4.91
CA GLU A 185 -7.25 -17.07 6.10
C GLU A 185 -7.19 -15.59 5.73
N TYR A 186 -8.09 -14.80 6.30
CA TYR A 186 -8.10 -13.36 6.05
C TYR A 186 -6.98 -12.63 6.78
N ARG A 187 -6.67 -13.05 8.01
CA ARG A 187 -5.55 -12.49 8.76
C ARG A 187 -4.29 -13.28 8.43
N ALA A 188 -3.33 -12.64 7.76
CA ALA A 188 -2.02 -13.21 7.47
C ALA A 188 -0.91 -12.36 8.12
N CYS A 189 0.21 -12.99 8.47
CA CYS A 189 1.38 -12.27 8.96
C CYS A 189 2.09 -11.57 7.77
N GLY A 190 2.32 -10.26 7.92
CA GLY A 190 3.02 -9.45 6.93
C GLY A 190 4.53 -9.33 7.15
N CYS A 191 5.14 -10.03 8.11
CA CYS A 191 6.58 -9.91 8.33
C CYS A 191 7.40 -10.50 7.18
N TRP A 192 8.66 -10.08 7.06
CA TRP A 192 9.55 -10.53 5.98
C TRP A 192 9.74 -12.05 5.97
N ASP A 193 9.85 -12.69 7.14
CA ASP A 193 10.06 -14.13 7.25
C ASP A 193 8.85 -14.88 6.67
N CYS A 194 7.63 -14.52 7.07
CA CYS A 194 6.42 -15.17 6.56
C CYS A 194 6.23 -14.90 5.07
N GLN A 195 6.43 -13.66 4.60
CA GLN A 195 6.26 -13.34 3.19
C GLN A 195 7.31 -14.03 2.31
N ALA A 196 8.56 -14.12 2.76
CA ALA A 196 9.62 -14.85 2.06
C ALA A 196 9.36 -16.35 2.05
N LEU A 197 8.89 -16.92 3.16
CA LEU A 197 8.48 -18.32 3.23
C LEU A 197 7.38 -18.65 2.23
N PHE A 198 6.33 -17.83 2.16
CA PHE A 198 5.26 -18.02 1.17
C PHE A 198 5.77 -17.91 -0.25
N THR A 199 6.63 -16.93 -0.56
CA THR A 199 7.19 -16.78 -1.90
C THR A 199 8.01 -18.00 -2.33
N GLU A 200 8.84 -18.54 -1.44
CA GLU A 200 9.65 -19.73 -1.75
C GLU A 200 8.81 -21.00 -1.87
N LEU A 201 7.77 -21.15 -1.03
CA LEU A 201 6.82 -22.25 -1.12
C LEU A 201 6.00 -22.20 -2.42
N GLU A 202 5.49 -21.01 -2.78
CA GLU A 202 4.78 -20.79 -4.04
C GLU A 202 5.66 -21.17 -5.23
N ARG A 203 6.93 -20.74 -5.23
CA ARG A 203 7.88 -21.10 -6.30
C ARG A 203 8.12 -22.61 -6.38
N ALA A 204 8.34 -23.29 -5.25
CA ALA A 204 8.56 -24.73 -5.24
C ALA A 204 7.35 -25.50 -5.81
N ILE A 205 6.13 -25.06 -5.47
CA ILE A 205 4.88 -25.63 -5.99
C ILE A 205 4.72 -25.34 -7.49
N GLU A 206 4.95 -24.10 -7.91
CA GLU A 206 4.85 -23.67 -9.32
C GLU A 206 5.87 -24.42 -10.21
N ASP A 207 7.07 -24.70 -9.69
CA ASP A 207 8.12 -25.47 -10.37
C ASP A 207 7.88 -27.00 -10.34
N GLY A 208 6.83 -27.48 -9.65
CA GLY A 208 6.54 -28.90 -9.49
C GLY A 208 7.60 -29.66 -8.68
N GLN A 209 8.37 -28.96 -7.85
CA GLN A 209 9.41 -29.56 -7.01
C GLN A 209 8.80 -30.20 -5.76
N ASP A 210 9.45 -31.24 -5.25
CA ASP A 210 9.11 -31.75 -3.93
C ASP A 210 9.44 -30.70 -2.86
N VAL A 211 8.49 -30.49 -1.94
CA VAL A 211 8.57 -29.38 -0.98
C VAL A 211 9.41 -29.82 0.22
N ASP A 212 10.71 -29.50 0.16
CA ASP A 212 11.60 -29.61 1.32
C ASP A 212 11.49 -28.34 2.19
N MET A 213 10.65 -28.43 3.22
CA MET A 213 10.40 -27.32 4.15
C MET A 213 11.63 -26.90 4.95
N ASP A 214 12.55 -27.82 5.26
CA ASP A 214 13.76 -27.51 6.02
C ASP A 214 14.73 -26.70 5.15
N LYS A 215 14.92 -27.13 3.90
CA LYS A 215 15.73 -26.41 2.90
C LYS A 215 15.16 -25.02 2.61
N ILE A 216 13.85 -24.91 2.41
CA ILE A 216 13.18 -23.62 2.19
C ILE A 216 13.39 -22.70 3.40
N THR A 217 13.14 -23.20 4.62
CA THR A 217 13.26 -22.41 5.84
C THR A 217 14.69 -21.93 6.07
N ALA A 218 15.69 -22.79 5.83
CA ALA A 218 17.10 -22.42 5.93
C ALA A 218 17.47 -21.28 4.97
N LYS A 219 17.05 -21.40 3.70
CA LYS A 219 17.28 -20.36 2.69
C LYS A 219 16.59 -19.05 3.06
N VAL A 220 15.31 -19.09 3.43
CA VAL A 220 14.54 -17.91 3.82
C VAL A 220 15.19 -17.19 5.00
N LYS A 221 15.64 -17.95 6.01
CA LYS A 221 16.32 -17.40 7.17
C LYS A 221 17.61 -16.67 6.78
N GLU A 222 18.43 -17.27 5.92
CA GLU A 222 19.67 -16.64 5.44
C GLU A 222 19.40 -15.36 4.64
N ASP A 223 18.48 -15.41 3.69
CA ASP A 223 18.13 -14.27 2.83
C ASP A 223 17.54 -13.12 3.67
N VAL A 224 16.53 -13.40 4.50
CA VAL A 224 15.91 -12.37 5.34
C VAL A 224 16.92 -11.77 6.33
N PHE A 225 17.82 -12.58 6.91
CA PHE A 225 18.88 -12.07 7.78
C PHE A 225 19.83 -11.13 7.04
N TYR A 226 20.25 -11.50 5.82
CA TYR A 226 21.10 -10.65 4.99
C TYR A 226 20.44 -9.29 4.70
N TYR A 227 19.18 -9.28 4.23
CA TYR A 227 18.49 -8.03 3.90
C TYR A 227 18.24 -7.16 5.15
N ARG A 228 17.98 -7.78 6.31
CA ARG A 228 17.90 -7.04 7.59
C ARG A 228 19.23 -6.40 7.96
N ALA A 229 20.35 -7.11 7.78
CA ALA A 229 21.68 -6.57 8.01
C ALA A 229 22.01 -5.42 7.04
N VAL A 230 21.59 -5.51 5.78
CA VAL A 230 21.70 -4.40 4.79
C VAL A 230 20.95 -3.16 5.27
N GLU A 231 19.69 -3.29 5.69
CA GLU A 231 18.92 -2.14 6.19
C GLU A 231 19.48 -1.59 7.50
N TRP A 232 20.02 -2.47 8.36
CA TRP A 232 20.74 -2.03 9.56
C TRP A 232 21.95 -1.18 9.18
N SER A 233 22.79 -1.65 8.24
CA SER A 233 23.98 -0.90 7.79
C SER A 233 23.61 0.45 7.17
N ARG A 234 22.54 0.50 6.35
CA ARG A 234 22.02 1.75 5.76
C ARG A 234 21.64 2.76 6.85
N ARG A 235 20.85 2.35 7.84
CA ARG A 235 20.40 3.22 8.94
C ARG A 235 21.55 3.75 9.79
N HIS A 236 22.60 2.96 9.98
CA HIS A 236 23.76 3.31 10.80
C HIS A 236 24.92 3.87 9.98
N LYS A 237 24.75 4.03 8.65
CA LYS A 237 25.78 4.50 7.72
C LYS A 237 27.09 3.71 7.81
N THR A 238 26.99 2.39 7.97
CA THR A 238 28.14 1.47 8.00
C THR A 238 28.30 0.73 6.68
N SER A 239 29.41 0.02 6.51
CA SER A 239 29.64 -0.83 5.33
C SER A 239 28.53 -1.89 5.19
N LEU A 240 28.14 -2.15 3.94
CA LEU A 240 27.14 -3.17 3.63
C LEU A 240 27.73 -4.57 3.89
N PRO A 241 26.93 -5.51 4.41
CA PRO A 241 27.37 -6.89 4.58
C PRO A 241 27.64 -7.54 3.23
N LYS A 242 28.61 -8.44 3.18
CA LYS A 242 28.83 -9.31 2.02
C LYS A 242 27.82 -10.46 2.07
N ARG A 243 27.17 -10.74 0.94
CA ARG A 243 26.31 -11.93 0.85
C ARG A 243 27.20 -13.17 0.90
N PRO A 244 26.89 -14.18 1.73
CA PRO A 244 27.60 -15.46 1.66
C PRO A 244 27.49 -16.02 0.25
N VAL A 245 28.60 -16.46 -0.33
CA VAL A 245 28.55 -17.21 -1.59
C VAL A 245 27.86 -18.53 -1.26
N ALA A 246 26.78 -18.85 -1.99
CA ALA A 246 26.08 -20.11 -1.83
C ALA A 246 27.10 -21.26 -1.89
N ARG A 247 27.23 -22.00 -0.80
CA ARG A 247 28.01 -23.24 -0.83
C ARG A 247 27.21 -24.22 -1.66
N ASN A 248 27.68 -24.52 -2.87
CA ASN A 248 27.17 -25.65 -3.63
C ASN A 248 27.46 -26.91 -2.80
N SER A 249 26.44 -27.40 -2.09
CA SER A 249 26.41 -28.72 -1.47
C SER A 249 25.58 -29.65 -2.32
#